data_AF-A0A3A6HMC3-F1
#
_entry.id   AF-A0A3A6HMC3-F1
#
_cell.length_a   1.000
_cell.length_b   1.000
_cell.length_c   1.000
_cell.angle_alpha   90.00
_cell.angle_beta   90.00
_cell.angle_gamma   90.00
#
_symmetry.space_group_name_H-M   'P 1'
#
loop_
_entity.id
_entity.type
_entity.pdbx_description
1 polymer ?
#
loop_
_entity_poly.entity_id
_entity_poly.type
_entity_poly.pdbx_seq_one_letter_code
_entity_poly.pdbx_strand_id
1 'polypeptide(L)'
;MLRTILFDMYGVILKESKGNFVPYTFNYFPDQEHERLIRQFKEEQLFTKAGNGLISSDDFLLELGFTNPQRHMKNYLENYLTLDNSFIPFAEKYFREFRFVLVSNDVSEWSAYITEFYNLNKFFREKIVSGDIKCRKPDLRVFKYALKQSKSLPQECIFIDNSVDNLVAAESLGIIPVLFNRDNVVYEGLTVNNFEELERLIIKGIKLNE
;
A
#
# COMPACT_ATOMS: atom_id res chain seq x y z
N MET A 1 19.96 -7.90 13.16
CA MET A 1 19.98 -6.42 13.15
C MET A 1 19.05 -5.97 12.03
N LEU A 2 18.19 -4.98 12.26
CA LEU A 2 17.26 -4.50 11.24
C LEU A 2 18.02 -3.94 10.04
N ARG A 3 17.63 -4.32 8.82
CA ARG A 3 18.25 -3.84 7.57
C ARG A 3 17.23 -3.37 6.53
N THR A 4 16.02 -3.92 6.55
CA THR A 4 15.00 -3.67 5.52
C THR A 4 13.69 -3.25 6.17
N ILE A 5 13.05 -2.23 5.61
CA ILE A 5 11.72 -1.78 6.00
C ILE A 5 10.81 -1.92 4.79
N LEU A 6 9.79 -2.77 4.95
CA LEU A 6 8.74 -2.97 3.96
C LEU A 6 7.58 -2.05 4.36
N PHE A 7 7.11 -1.24 3.42
CA PHE A 7 6.00 -0.31 3.64
C PHE A 7 4.80 -0.68 2.79
N ASP A 8 3.61 -0.64 3.36
CA ASP A 8 2.39 -0.45 2.60
C ASP A 8 2.24 1.00 2.11
N MET A 9 1.38 1.21 1.11
CA MET A 9 1.06 2.55 0.60
C MET A 9 -0.12 3.19 1.34
N TYR A 10 -1.28 2.54 1.34
CA TYR A 10 -2.56 3.13 1.77
C TYR A 10 -2.75 2.98 3.28
N GLY A 11 -3.07 4.05 3.99
CA GLY A 11 -3.13 4.05 5.45
C GLY A 11 -1.76 4.10 6.15
N VAL A 12 -0.66 4.05 5.40
CA VAL A 12 0.72 4.19 5.91
C VAL A 12 1.39 5.44 5.35
N ILE A 13 1.71 5.44 4.04
CA ILE A 13 2.34 6.57 3.35
C ILE A 13 1.29 7.58 2.90
N LEU A 14 0.19 7.08 2.33
CA LEU A 14 -1.04 7.84 2.10
C LEU A 14 -1.93 7.73 3.34
N LYS A 15 -2.68 8.78 3.65
CA LYS A 15 -3.53 8.81 4.85
C LYS A 15 -4.77 7.92 4.73
N GLU A 16 -5.28 7.73 3.52
CA GLU A 16 -6.51 7.02 3.23
C GLU A 16 -6.28 5.50 3.20
N SER A 17 -6.74 4.79 4.23
CA SER A 17 -6.58 3.33 4.39
C SER A 17 -7.38 2.49 3.37
N LYS A 18 -8.55 2.96 2.97
CA LYS A 18 -9.42 2.30 1.97
C LYS A 18 -9.39 3.00 0.61
N GLY A 19 -8.56 4.05 0.48
CA GLY A 19 -8.66 5.03 -0.59
C GLY A 19 -10.01 5.76 -0.61
N ASN A 20 -10.22 6.57 -1.63
CA ASN A 20 -11.46 7.34 -1.85
C ASN A 20 -12.10 7.02 -3.22
N PHE A 21 -11.67 5.95 -3.89
CA PHE A 21 -12.04 5.68 -5.28
C PHE A 21 -13.54 5.37 -5.47
N VAL A 22 -14.14 4.61 -4.54
CA VAL A 22 -15.57 4.29 -4.61
C VAL A 22 -16.43 5.56 -4.42
N PRO A 23 -16.21 6.39 -3.37
CA PRO A 23 -16.87 7.69 -3.25
C PRO A 23 -16.63 8.61 -4.46
N TYR A 24 -15.38 8.68 -4.96
CA TYR A 24 -15.04 9.43 -6.17
C TYR A 24 -15.90 9.02 -7.37
N THR A 25 -16.07 7.72 -7.55
CA THR A 25 -16.86 7.14 -8.64
C THR A 25 -18.34 7.46 -8.48
N PHE A 26 -18.92 7.29 -7.30
CA PHE A 26 -20.34 7.61 -7.05
C PHE A 26 -20.65 9.09 -7.21
N ASN A 27 -19.72 9.98 -6.85
CA ASN A 27 -19.90 11.43 -7.05
C ASN A 27 -19.84 11.84 -8.53
N TYR A 28 -19.20 11.03 -9.38
CA TYR A 28 -19.07 11.34 -10.82
C TYR A 28 -20.28 10.86 -11.64
N PHE A 29 -20.91 9.75 -11.25
CA PHE A 29 -22.05 9.18 -11.96
C PHE A 29 -23.39 9.50 -11.28
N PRO A 30 -24.48 9.69 -12.05
CA PRO A 30 -25.80 9.93 -11.47
C PRO A 30 -26.28 8.72 -10.65
N ASP A 31 -27.17 8.95 -9.67
CA ASP A 31 -27.67 7.92 -8.74
C ASP A 31 -28.24 6.67 -9.44
N GLN A 32 -28.79 6.83 -10.64
CA GLN A 32 -29.33 5.73 -11.46
C GLN A 32 -28.27 4.68 -11.84
N GLU A 33 -26.99 5.08 -11.87
CA GLU A 33 -25.87 4.19 -12.19
C GLU A 33 -25.30 3.49 -10.96
N HIS A 34 -25.67 3.89 -9.74
CA HIS A 34 -25.03 3.40 -8.51
C HIS A 34 -25.26 1.90 -8.30
N GLU A 35 -26.43 1.36 -8.67
CA GLU A 35 -26.69 -0.07 -8.58
C GLU A 35 -25.73 -0.88 -9.50
N ARG A 36 -25.54 -0.41 -10.74
CA ARG A 36 -24.57 -1.00 -11.68
C ARG A 36 -23.14 -0.94 -11.13
N LEU A 37 -22.74 0.21 -10.60
CA LEU A 37 -21.39 0.41 -10.05
C LEU A 37 -21.16 -0.45 -8.78
N ILE A 38 -22.16 -0.58 -7.91
CA ILE A 38 -22.10 -1.47 -6.74
C ILE A 38 -21.88 -2.92 -7.20
N ARG A 39 -22.62 -3.38 -8.22
CA ARG A 39 -22.43 -4.72 -8.80
C ARG A 39 -21.00 -4.89 -9.33
N GLN A 40 -20.50 -3.91 -10.07
CA GLN A 40 -19.14 -3.95 -10.63
C GLN A 40 -18.05 -4.00 -9.56
N PHE A 41 -18.20 -3.22 -8.47
CA PHE A 41 -17.23 -3.23 -7.38
C PHE A 41 -17.33 -4.51 -6.53
N LYS A 42 -18.53 -4.96 -6.18
CA LYS A 42 -18.73 -6.04 -5.20
C LYS A 42 -18.85 -7.44 -5.81
N GLU A 43 -19.63 -7.59 -6.87
CA GLU A 43 -19.91 -8.89 -7.49
C GLU A 43 -18.87 -9.18 -8.58
N GLU A 44 -18.64 -8.22 -9.48
CA GLU A 44 -17.68 -8.40 -10.57
C GLU A 44 -16.23 -8.12 -10.13
N GLN A 45 -16.03 -7.55 -8.93
CA GLN A 45 -14.75 -7.34 -8.29
C GLN A 45 -13.74 -6.57 -9.16
N LEU A 46 -14.21 -5.60 -9.96
CA LEU A 46 -13.39 -4.93 -10.97
C LEU A 46 -12.12 -4.29 -10.39
N PHE A 47 -12.22 -3.59 -9.25
CA PHE A 47 -11.05 -3.00 -8.59
C PHE A 47 -10.02 -4.07 -8.18
N THR A 48 -10.48 -5.21 -7.67
CA THR A 48 -9.61 -6.35 -7.32
C THR A 48 -8.98 -6.98 -8.56
N LYS A 49 -9.70 -7.07 -9.69
CA LYS A 49 -9.15 -7.57 -10.97
C LYS A 49 -8.06 -6.65 -11.48
N ALA A 50 -8.29 -5.34 -11.48
CA ALA A 50 -7.30 -4.33 -11.86
C ALA A 50 -6.07 -4.38 -10.94
N GLY A 51 -6.29 -4.41 -9.62
CA GLY A 51 -5.22 -4.54 -8.63
C GLY A 51 -4.46 -5.87 -8.67
N ASN A 52 -4.96 -6.89 -9.37
CA ASN A 52 -4.26 -8.15 -9.63
C ASN A 52 -3.67 -8.23 -11.06
N GLY A 53 -3.72 -7.13 -11.82
CA GLY A 53 -3.18 -7.08 -13.19
C GLY A 53 -3.93 -7.97 -14.18
N LEU A 54 -5.22 -8.23 -13.92
CA LEU A 54 -6.09 -8.99 -14.83
C LEU A 54 -6.72 -8.11 -15.91
N ILE A 55 -6.89 -6.83 -15.60
CA ILE A 55 -7.35 -5.77 -16.52
C ILE A 55 -6.46 -4.55 -16.31
N SER A 56 -6.26 -3.73 -17.35
CA SER A 56 -5.48 -2.50 -17.24
C SER A 56 -6.22 -1.43 -16.44
N SER A 57 -5.51 -0.37 -16.02
CA SER A 57 -6.16 0.82 -15.44
C SER A 57 -7.21 1.41 -16.38
N ASP A 58 -6.91 1.45 -17.68
CA ASP A 58 -7.81 2.04 -18.66
C ASP A 58 -9.06 1.20 -18.87
N ASP A 59 -8.90 -0.12 -19.05
CA ASP A 59 -10.04 -1.04 -19.19
C ASP A 59 -10.91 -1.01 -17.94
N PHE A 60 -10.30 -0.99 -16.75
CA PHE A 60 -11.01 -0.88 -15.49
C PHE A 60 -11.90 0.37 -15.43
N LEU A 61 -11.36 1.54 -15.80
CA LEU A 61 -12.12 2.78 -15.79
C LEU A 61 -13.16 2.85 -16.92
N LEU A 62 -12.85 2.31 -18.10
CA LEU A 62 -13.82 2.19 -19.21
C LEU A 62 -15.00 1.30 -18.82
N GLU A 63 -14.76 0.16 -18.18
CA GLU A 63 -15.80 -0.75 -17.71
C GLU A 63 -16.71 -0.09 -16.66
N LEU A 64 -16.17 0.79 -15.80
CA LEU A 64 -16.97 1.60 -14.88
C LEU A 64 -17.79 2.69 -15.59
N GLY A 65 -17.43 3.06 -16.82
CA GLY A 65 -18.13 4.04 -17.65
C GLY A 65 -17.41 5.38 -17.81
N PHE A 66 -16.14 5.50 -17.38
CA PHE A 66 -15.37 6.73 -17.56
C PHE A 66 -14.90 6.86 -19.02
N THR A 67 -15.24 7.97 -19.68
CA THR A 67 -14.91 8.18 -21.12
C THR A 67 -13.49 8.67 -21.37
N ASN A 68 -12.77 9.12 -20.33
CA ASN A 68 -11.36 9.51 -20.40
C ASN A 68 -10.59 8.93 -19.19
N PRO A 69 -10.25 7.64 -19.21
CA PRO A 69 -9.63 6.91 -18.10
C PRO A 69 -8.44 7.64 -17.47
N GLN A 70 -7.51 8.13 -18.29
CA GLN A 70 -6.27 8.72 -17.83
C GLN A 70 -6.52 10.05 -17.12
N ARG A 71 -7.48 10.85 -17.59
CA ARG A 71 -7.92 12.05 -16.86
C ARG A 71 -8.52 11.69 -15.50
N HIS A 72 -9.36 10.65 -15.44
CA HIS A 72 -10.02 10.25 -14.20
C HIS A 72 -9.05 9.64 -13.18
N MET A 73 -8.15 8.78 -13.65
CA MET A 73 -7.03 8.27 -12.86
C MET A 73 -6.24 9.43 -12.24
N LYS A 74 -5.72 10.35 -13.05
CA LYS A 74 -4.94 11.50 -12.54
C LYS A 74 -5.72 12.34 -11.55
N ASN A 75 -6.96 12.70 -11.90
CA ASN A 75 -7.80 13.51 -11.02
C ASN A 75 -8.03 12.83 -9.65
N TYR A 76 -8.31 11.52 -9.66
CA TYR A 76 -8.46 10.76 -8.43
C TYR A 76 -7.16 10.74 -7.61
N LEU A 77 -6.06 10.33 -8.23
CA LEU A 77 -4.78 10.14 -7.55
C LEU A 77 -4.19 11.44 -6.99
N GLU A 78 -4.43 12.57 -7.65
CA GLU A 78 -3.88 13.87 -7.23
C GLU A 78 -4.77 14.60 -6.20
N ASN A 79 -6.09 14.45 -6.29
CA ASN A 79 -7.03 15.28 -5.52
C ASN A 79 -7.80 14.53 -4.43
N TYR A 80 -7.73 13.19 -4.40
CA TYR A 80 -8.49 12.37 -3.45
C TYR A 80 -7.61 11.46 -2.59
N LEU A 81 -6.29 11.54 -2.77
CA LEU A 81 -5.30 10.86 -1.94
C LEU A 81 -4.38 11.90 -1.32
N THR A 82 -4.00 11.70 -0.06
CA THR A 82 -3.20 12.64 0.70
C THR A 82 -1.92 11.96 1.17
N LEU A 83 -0.77 12.43 0.69
CA LEU A 83 0.52 12.04 1.27
C LEU A 83 0.58 12.45 2.74
N ASP A 84 1.04 11.54 3.61
CA ASP A 84 1.45 11.94 4.94
C ASP A 84 2.77 12.72 4.86
N ASN A 85 2.68 14.04 5.08
CA ASN A 85 3.84 14.93 5.04
C ASN A 85 4.96 14.55 6.03
N SER A 86 4.68 13.73 7.05
CA SER A 86 5.71 13.22 7.96
C SER A 86 6.50 12.02 7.40
N PHE A 87 6.02 11.38 6.31
CA PHE A 87 6.76 10.31 5.64
C PHE A 87 8.04 10.83 4.97
N ILE A 88 8.01 11.98 4.28
CA ILE A 88 9.17 12.48 3.51
C ILE A 88 10.38 12.76 4.43
N PRO A 89 10.25 13.51 5.54
CA PRO A 89 11.38 13.73 6.46
C PRO A 89 11.91 12.42 7.06
N PHE A 90 11.00 11.51 7.43
CA PHE A 90 11.38 10.18 7.90
C PHE A 90 12.18 9.42 6.84
N ALA A 91 11.68 9.39 5.60
CA ALA A 91 12.32 8.68 4.51
C ALA A 91 13.68 9.28 4.16
N GLU A 92 13.80 10.61 4.06
CA GLU A 92 15.07 11.29 3.77
C GLU A 92 16.14 11.03 4.83
N LYS A 93 15.74 10.87 6.09
CA LYS A 93 16.65 10.53 7.18
C LYS A 93 17.17 9.10 7.08
N TYR A 94 16.32 8.15 6.68
CA TYR A 94 16.56 6.72 6.90
C TYR A 94 16.80 5.88 5.64
N PHE A 95 16.44 6.37 4.44
CA PHE A 95 16.52 5.58 3.19
C PHE A 95 17.95 5.21 2.76
N ARG A 96 18.97 5.86 3.34
CA ARG A 96 20.39 5.51 3.13
C ARG A 96 20.90 4.46 4.12
N GLU A 97 20.27 4.36 5.29
CA GLU A 97 20.63 3.43 6.35
C GLU A 97 19.90 2.09 6.19
N PHE A 98 18.61 2.15 5.89
CA PHE A 98 17.77 0.98 5.67
C PHE A 98 17.35 0.85 4.21
N ARG A 99 17.21 -0.39 3.75
CA ARG A 99 16.58 -0.67 2.46
C ARG A 99 15.08 -0.50 2.58
N PHE A 100 14.50 0.43 1.84
CA PHE A 100 13.04 0.55 1.75
C PHE A 100 12.51 -0.27 0.57
N VAL A 101 11.43 -0.99 0.84
CA VAL A 101 10.69 -1.79 -0.15
C VAL A 101 9.22 -1.41 -0.03
N LEU A 102 8.60 -1.02 -1.15
CA LEU A 102 7.15 -0.83 -1.17
C LEU A 102 6.49 -2.19 -1.42
N VAL A 103 5.48 -2.55 -0.64
CA VAL A 103 4.64 -3.74 -0.86
C VAL A 103 3.18 -3.32 -0.79
N SER A 104 2.58 -3.08 -1.95
CA SER A 104 1.25 -2.48 -2.07
C SER A 104 0.28 -3.36 -2.85
N ASN A 105 -0.95 -3.45 -2.35
CA ASN A 105 -2.07 -3.97 -3.13
C ASN A 105 -2.66 -2.83 -3.96
N ASP A 106 -2.26 -2.70 -5.23
CA ASP A 106 -2.67 -1.57 -6.07
C ASP A 106 -2.68 -1.93 -7.55
N VAL A 107 -3.34 -1.09 -8.35
CA VAL A 107 -3.24 -1.10 -9.81
C VAL A 107 -1.86 -0.61 -10.21
N SER A 108 -1.19 -1.31 -11.12
CA SER A 108 0.21 -1.04 -11.52
C SER A 108 0.45 0.41 -11.93
N GLU A 109 -0.39 0.92 -12.83
CA GLU A 109 -0.30 2.27 -13.37
C GLU A 109 -0.56 3.33 -12.29
N TRP A 110 -1.44 3.03 -11.33
CA TRP A 110 -1.78 3.95 -10.24
C TRP A 110 -0.62 4.07 -9.25
N SER A 111 -0.05 2.94 -8.82
CA SER A 111 1.12 2.95 -7.94
C SER A 111 2.33 3.61 -8.61
N ALA A 112 2.56 3.33 -9.90
CA ALA A 112 3.61 4.00 -10.66
C ALA A 112 3.39 5.52 -10.69
N TYR A 113 2.17 5.97 -10.97
CA TYR A 113 1.83 7.39 -10.99
C TYR A 113 2.01 8.07 -9.64
N ILE A 114 1.46 7.51 -8.56
CA ILE A 114 1.57 8.04 -7.18
C ILE A 114 3.04 8.21 -6.80
N THR A 115 3.86 7.18 -7.03
CA THR A 115 5.29 7.20 -6.65
C THR A 115 6.11 8.21 -7.43
N GLU A 116 5.74 8.51 -8.67
CA GLU A 116 6.36 9.57 -9.47
C GLU A 116 5.86 10.96 -9.03
N PHE A 117 4.55 11.13 -8.91
CA PHE A 117 3.91 12.41 -8.57
C PHE A 117 4.40 12.98 -7.23
N TYR A 118 4.52 12.13 -6.21
CA TYR A 118 5.06 12.53 -4.90
C TYR A 118 6.59 12.38 -4.78
N ASN A 119 7.30 12.09 -5.87
CA ASN A 119 8.76 11.89 -5.89
C ASN A 119 9.25 10.86 -4.85
N LEU A 120 8.53 9.74 -4.72
CA LEU A 120 8.82 8.66 -3.79
C LEU A 120 9.79 7.63 -4.36
N ASN A 121 9.93 7.58 -5.69
CA ASN A 121 10.80 6.62 -6.39
C ASN A 121 12.24 6.61 -5.85
N LYS A 122 12.76 7.77 -5.42
CA LYS A 122 14.12 7.89 -4.87
C LYS A 122 14.34 7.12 -3.55
N PHE A 123 13.28 6.79 -2.81
CA PHE A 123 13.38 6.12 -1.52
C PHE A 123 13.35 4.60 -1.65
N PHE A 124 12.57 4.07 -2.59
CA PHE A 124 12.30 2.65 -2.68
C PHE A 124 13.28 1.95 -3.62
N ARG A 125 14.02 0.98 -3.08
CA ARG A 125 14.90 0.14 -3.88
C ARG A 125 14.11 -0.82 -4.75
N GLU A 126 13.03 -1.37 -4.19
CA GLU A 126 12.13 -2.29 -4.86
C GLU A 126 10.69 -1.84 -4.60
N LYS A 127 9.83 -1.98 -5.61
CA LYS A 127 8.38 -1.77 -5.49
C LYS A 127 7.69 -3.04 -5.90
N ILE A 128 6.94 -3.63 -4.99
CA ILE A 128 6.21 -4.89 -5.15
C ILE A 128 4.74 -4.53 -5.15
N VAL A 129 4.19 -4.34 -6.35
CA VAL A 129 2.79 -3.96 -6.57
C VAL A 129 2.02 -5.18 -7.04
N SER A 130 0.86 -5.45 -6.43
CA SER A 130 0.08 -6.65 -6.76
C SER A 130 -0.34 -6.72 -8.22
N GLY A 131 -0.60 -5.58 -8.87
CA GLY A 131 -0.89 -5.52 -10.30
C GLY A 131 0.26 -6.04 -11.17
N ASP A 132 1.50 -5.74 -10.78
CA ASP A 132 2.69 -6.15 -11.54
C ASP A 132 2.96 -7.65 -11.41
N ILE A 133 2.78 -8.18 -10.19
CA ILE A 133 3.15 -9.56 -9.86
C ILE A 133 1.98 -10.54 -9.86
N LYS A 134 0.76 -10.05 -10.13
CA LYS A 134 -0.51 -10.80 -10.14
C LYS A 134 -0.77 -11.58 -8.84
N CYS A 135 -0.34 -11.00 -7.73
CA CYS A 135 -0.43 -11.60 -6.41
C CYS A 135 -0.53 -10.49 -5.37
N ARG A 136 -1.47 -10.59 -4.43
CA ARG A 136 -1.78 -9.54 -3.46
C ARG A 136 -1.69 -10.05 -2.03
N LYS A 137 -1.33 -9.17 -1.10
CA LYS A 137 -1.43 -9.42 0.34
C LYS A 137 -2.89 -9.75 0.69
N PRO A 138 -3.16 -10.67 1.65
CA PRO A 138 -2.22 -11.31 2.58
C PRO A 138 -1.56 -12.61 2.04
N ASP A 139 -1.56 -12.87 0.73
CA ASP A 139 -0.90 -14.07 0.20
C ASP A 139 0.60 -14.08 0.48
N LEU A 140 1.10 -15.16 1.11
CA LEU A 140 2.51 -15.34 1.48
C LEU A 140 3.47 -15.21 0.30
N ARG A 141 3.01 -15.49 -0.92
CA ARG A 141 3.82 -15.36 -2.14
C ARG A 141 4.30 -13.94 -2.38
N VAL A 142 3.53 -12.91 -1.99
CA VAL A 142 3.94 -11.51 -2.11
C VAL A 142 5.16 -11.22 -1.25
N PHE A 143 5.14 -11.65 0.01
CA PHE A 143 6.24 -11.44 0.95
C PHE A 143 7.48 -12.25 0.57
N LYS A 144 7.31 -13.51 0.14
CA LYS A 144 8.41 -14.34 -0.40
C LYS A 144 9.05 -13.68 -1.61
N TYR A 145 8.25 -13.10 -2.50
CA TYR A 145 8.74 -12.35 -3.65
C TYR A 145 9.49 -11.08 -3.21
N ALA A 146 8.93 -10.29 -2.29
CA ALA A 146 9.57 -9.09 -1.76
C ALA A 146 10.94 -9.39 -1.11
N LEU A 147 11.04 -10.43 -0.29
CA LEU A 147 12.29 -10.89 0.32
C LEU A 147 13.33 -11.31 -0.73
N LYS A 148 12.89 -12.04 -1.77
CA LYS A 148 13.76 -12.47 -2.87
C LYS A 148 14.31 -11.28 -3.66
N GLN A 149 13.45 -10.33 -4.05
CA GLN A 149 13.84 -9.15 -4.82
C GLN A 149 14.78 -8.24 -4.03
N SER A 150 14.46 -8.00 -2.76
CA SER A 150 15.25 -7.16 -1.85
C SER A 150 16.53 -7.84 -1.34
N LYS A 151 16.69 -9.15 -1.58
CA LYS A 151 17.78 -9.99 -1.04
C LYS A 151 17.89 -9.86 0.48
N SER A 152 16.74 -9.93 1.15
CA SER A 152 16.63 -9.73 2.58
C SER A 152 16.26 -11.02 3.30
N LEU A 153 16.79 -11.18 4.52
CA LEU A 153 16.39 -12.24 5.43
C LEU A 153 15.16 -11.77 6.24
N PRO A 154 14.13 -12.62 6.45
CA PRO A 154 12.92 -12.22 7.16
C PRO A 154 13.18 -11.56 8.52
N GLN A 155 14.07 -12.15 9.34
CA GLN A 155 14.42 -11.68 10.68
C GLN A 155 15.17 -10.34 10.71
N GLU A 156 15.58 -9.81 9.55
CA GLU A 156 16.18 -8.48 9.41
C GLU A 156 15.21 -7.47 8.77
N CYS A 157 13.94 -7.85 8.64
CA CYS A 157 12.88 -7.05 8.03
C CYS A 157 11.83 -6.67 9.05
N ILE A 158 11.32 -5.44 8.93
CA ILE A 158 10.02 -5.07 9.50
C ILE A 158 9.04 -4.78 8.37
N PHE A 159 7.77 -5.05 8.63
CA PHE A 159 6.69 -4.71 7.71
C PHE A 159 5.69 -3.78 8.38
N ILE A 160 5.50 -2.62 7.77
CA ILE A 160 4.61 -1.55 8.23
C ILE A 160 3.36 -1.57 7.35
N ASP A 161 2.22 -1.92 7.94
CA ASP A 161 0.91 -2.03 7.26
C ASP A 161 -0.20 -1.63 8.25
N ASN A 162 -1.37 -1.24 7.75
CA ASN A 162 -2.53 -0.91 8.58
C ASN A 162 -3.52 -2.10 8.72
N SER A 163 -3.30 -3.20 7.98
CA SER A 163 -4.13 -4.40 8.00
C SER A 163 -3.49 -5.53 8.82
N VAL A 164 -4.18 -5.95 9.89
CA VAL A 164 -3.74 -7.06 10.75
C VAL A 164 -3.56 -8.36 9.97
N ASP A 165 -4.42 -8.65 8.98
CA ASP A 165 -4.29 -9.87 8.18
C ASP A 165 -2.98 -9.90 7.37
N ASN A 166 -2.57 -8.74 6.82
CA ASN A 166 -1.30 -8.62 6.11
C ASN A 166 -0.11 -8.80 7.07
N LEU A 167 -0.22 -8.27 8.30
CA LEU A 167 0.79 -8.40 9.33
C LEU A 167 0.97 -9.84 9.80
N VAL A 168 -0.12 -10.56 10.07
CA VAL A 168 -0.10 -11.98 10.46
C VAL A 168 0.54 -12.83 9.36
N ALA A 169 0.22 -12.55 8.10
CA ALA A 169 0.83 -13.23 6.97
C ALA A 169 2.35 -12.99 6.89
N ALA A 170 2.81 -11.74 7.08
CA ALA A 170 4.23 -11.41 7.10
C ALA A 170 4.96 -12.07 8.29
N GLU A 171 4.36 -12.06 9.47
CA GLU A 171 4.88 -12.65 10.70
C GLU A 171 5.10 -14.15 10.57
N SER A 172 4.19 -14.86 9.90
CA SER A 172 4.33 -16.30 9.64
C SER A 172 5.59 -16.69 8.85
N LEU A 173 6.23 -15.71 8.20
CA LEU A 173 7.49 -15.87 7.46
C LEU A 173 8.72 -15.38 8.24
N GLY A 174 8.53 -14.90 9.48
CA GLY A 174 9.57 -14.34 10.33
C GLY A 174 9.91 -12.86 10.06
N ILE A 175 9.06 -12.14 9.31
CA ILE A 175 9.15 -10.68 9.17
C ILE A 175 8.52 -10.05 10.40
N ILE A 176 9.13 -9.02 10.98
CA ILE A 176 8.59 -8.37 12.18
C ILE A 176 7.40 -7.48 11.81
N PRO A 177 6.15 -7.79 12.22
CA PRO A 177 5.01 -6.96 11.90
C PRO A 177 4.95 -5.72 12.79
N VAL A 178 4.62 -4.57 12.20
CA VAL A 178 4.31 -3.34 12.94
C VAL A 178 3.03 -2.74 12.37
N LEU A 179 2.00 -2.63 13.21
CA LEU A 179 0.76 -1.98 12.83
C LEU A 179 0.94 -0.47 12.80
N PHE A 180 0.67 0.14 11.66
CA PHE A 180 0.51 1.58 11.54
C PHE A 180 -0.97 1.95 11.73
N ASN A 181 -1.34 2.30 12.96
CA ASN A 181 -2.74 2.23 13.40
C ASN A 181 -3.53 3.54 13.20
N ARG A 182 -3.71 3.97 11.95
CA ARG A 182 -4.62 5.11 11.66
C ARG A 182 -6.10 4.78 11.90
N ASP A 183 -6.44 3.50 11.75
CA ASP A 183 -7.82 3.03 11.75
C ASP A 183 -8.34 2.64 13.14
N ASN A 184 -7.54 2.82 14.20
CA ASN A 184 -7.85 2.40 15.58
C ASN A 184 -8.26 0.92 15.70
N VAL A 185 -7.58 0.06 14.93
CA VAL A 185 -7.77 -1.39 14.96
C VAL A 185 -7.11 -1.96 16.20
N VAL A 186 -7.75 -2.94 16.82
CA VAL A 186 -7.19 -3.68 17.97
C VAL A 186 -6.11 -4.62 17.47
N TYR A 187 -4.91 -4.51 18.04
CA TYR A 187 -3.77 -5.37 17.73
C TYR A 187 -2.85 -5.46 18.94
N GLU A 188 -2.42 -6.67 19.29
CA GLU A 188 -1.63 -6.95 20.49
C GLU A 188 -0.11 -6.88 20.25
N GLY A 189 0.31 -6.67 19.00
CA GLY A 189 1.72 -6.58 18.62
C GLY A 189 2.27 -5.14 18.58
N LEU A 190 3.45 -4.97 17.97
CA LEU A 190 4.08 -3.67 17.80
C LEU A 190 3.17 -2.72 17.03
N THR A 191 2.89 -1.56 17.62
CA THR A 191 1.94 -0.59 17.08
C THR A 191 2.54 0.81 17.14
N VAL A 192 2.34 1.58 16.07
CA VAL A 192 2.71 2.99 15.96
C VAL A 192 1.58 3.75 15.27
N ASN A 193 1.39 5.02 15.63
CA ASN A 193 0.30 5.85 15.08
C ASN A 193 0.79 6.89 14.06
N ASN A 194 2.10 7.07 13.97
CA ASN A 194 2.75 8.08 13.14
C ASN A 194 4.23 7.71 12.92
N PHE A 195 4.90 8.44 12.02
CA PHE A 195 6.30 8.20 11.68
C PHE A 195 7.28 8.56 12.81
N GLU A 196 6.91 9.43 13.77
CA GLU A 196 7.73 9.73 14.95
C GLU A 196 7.77 8.54 15.91
N GLU A 197 6.64 7.88 16.14
CA GLU A 197 6.58 6.63 16.92
C GLU A 197 7.33 5.49 16.24
N LEU A 198 7.22 5.38 14.91
CA LEU A 198 8.01 4.43 14.12
C LEU A 198 9.51 4.69 14.27
N GLU A 199 9.94 5.94 14.19
CA GLU A 199 11.33 6.33 14.40
C GLU A 199 11.82 5.93 15.80
N ARG A 200 11.06 6.23 16.86
CA ARG A 200 11.41 5.84 18.23
C ARG A 200 11.51 4.32 18.38
N LEU A 201 10.62 3.56 17.72
CA LEU A 201 10.65 2.10 17.71
C LEU A 201 11.93 1.56 17.07
N ILE A 202 12.35 2.14 15.93
CA ILE A 202 13.58 1.76 15.24
C ILE A 202 14.82 2.10 16.08
N ILE A 203 14.88 3.31 16.66
CA ILE A 203 16.03 3.78 17.45
C ILE A 203 16.23 2.98 18.74
N LYS A 204 15.14 2.62 19.45
CA LYS A 204 15.23 1.82 20.68
C LYS A 204 15.77 0.40 20.44
N GLY A 205 15.92 0.01 19.17
CA GLY A 205 16.15 -1.35 18.75
C GLY A 205 14.85 -2.13 18.89
N ILE A 206 14.43 -2.77 17.81
CA ILE A 206 13.31 -3.69 17.86
C ILE A 206 13.77 -4.90 18.67
N LYS A 207 13.52 -4.86 19.97
CA LYS A 207 13.67 -6.00 20.87
C LYS A 207 12.39 -6.80 20.72
N LEU A 208 12.44 -7.86 19.91
CA LEU A 208 11.46 -8.92 20.01
C LEU A 208 11.60 -9.50 21.43
N ASN A 209 10.49 -9.59 22.15
CA ASN A 209 10.48 -10.09 23.53
C ASN A 209 11.30 -11.39 23.63
N GLU A 210 12.23 -11.42 24.59
CA GLU A 210 12.90 -12.65 25.04
C GLU A 210 11.89 -13.62 25.66
#